data_AF-A0A9E6RWR7-F1
#
_entry.id   AF-A0A9E6RWR7-F1
#
_cell.length_a   1.000
_cell.length_b   1.000
_cell.length_c   1.000
_cell.angle_alpha   90.00
_cell.angle_beta   90.00
_cell.angle_gamma   90.00
#
_symmetry.space_group_name_H-M   'P 1'
#
loop_
_entity.id
_entity.type
_entity.pdbx_description
1 polymer ?
#
loop_
_entity_poly.entity_id
_entity_poly.type
_entity_poly.pdbx_seq_one_letter_code
_entity_poly.pdbx_strand_id
1 'polypeptide(L)'
;MNNISTDELEQKIAAGEEIIDQYFDPESTRIGTKHLTTVRRSQKSISTPVNLPQNILQEIEEIASELNITPDAVIKMILRRALDEHYLAKSRKTLIV
;
A
#
# COMPACT_ATOMS: atom_id res chain seq x y z
N MET A 1 -7.02 -30.22 -6.22
CA MET A 1 -6.44 -29.23 -5.29
C MET A 1 -4.96 -29.56 -5.20
N ASN A 2 -4.09 -28.70 -5.72
CA ASN A 2 -2.64 -28.94 -5.73
C ASN A 2 -2.07 -28.47 -4.40
N ASN A 3 -1.85 -29.41 -3.49
CA ASN A 3 -1.15 -29.18 -2.23
C ASN A 3 0.31 -29.57 -2.44
N ILE A 4 1.23 -28.76 -1.95
CA ILE A 4 2.68 -28.96 -2.08
C ILE A 4 3.26 -29.32 -0.71
N SER A 5 4.25 -30.22 -0.66
CA SER A 5 4.90 -30.58 0.60
C SER A 5 5.76 -29.42 1.14
N THR A 6 6.03 -29.40 2.44
CA THR A 6 6.94 -28.43 3.07
C THR A 6 8.35 -28.49 2.46
N ASP A 7 8.82 -29.70 2.14
CA ASP A 7 10.17 -29.90 1.58
C ASP A 7 10.30 -29.30 0.17
N GLU A 8 9.23 -29.37 -0.61
CA GLU A 8 9.17 -28.80 -1.96
C GLU A 8 9.04 -27.26 -1.92
N LEU A 9 8.41 -26.71 -0.88
CA LEU A 9 8.38 -25.26 -0.63
C LEU A 9 9.76 -24.72 -0.28
N GLU A 10 10.49 -25.39 0.61
CA GLU A 10 11.84 -25.00 0.99
C GLU A 10 12.78 -25.00 -0.21
N GLN A 11 12.69 -26.02 -1.07
CA GLN A 11 13.50 -26.10 -2.29
C GLN A 11 13.20 -24.96 -3.27
N LYS A 12 11.93 -24.56 -3.39
CA LYS A 12 11.50 -23.45 -4.25
C LYS A 12 11.87 -22.08 -3.71
N ILE A 13 11.80 -21.89 -2.39
CA ILE A 13 12.33 -20.69 -1.72
C ILE A 13 13.85 -20.60 -1.92
N ALA A 14 14.57 -21.72 -1.74
CA ALA A 14 16.01 -21.79 -1.96
C ALA A 14 16.41 -21.55 -3.43
N ALA A 15 15.55 -21.89 -4.38
CA ALA A 15 15.70 -21.58 -5.81
C ALA A 15 15.40 -20.10 -6.15
N GLY A 16 14.95 -19.30 -5.18
CA GLY A 16 14.65 -17.87 -5.36
C GLY A 16 13.27 -17.60 -5.96
N GLU A 17 12.34 -18.57 -5.95
CA GLU A 17 10.96 -18.35 -6.39
C GLU A 17 10.14 -17.62 -5.30
N GLU A 18 9.45 -16.52 -5.64
CA GLU A 18 8.53 -15.82 -4.74
C GLU A 18 7.21 -16.61 -4.57
N ILE A 19 7.27 -17.66 -3.75
CA ILE A 19 6.12 -18.54 -3.45
C ILE A 19 5.46 -18.25 -2.10
N ILE A 20 6.05 -17.35 -1.30
CA ILE A 20 5.55 -16.97 0.04
C ILE A 20 4.10 -16.47 -0.06
N ASP A 21 3.82 -15.53 -0.97
CA ASP A 21 2.48 -14.95 -1.17
C ASP A 21 1.40 -15.97 -1.65
N GLN A 22 1.81 -17.16 -2.08
CA GLN A 22 0.92 -18.18 -2.65
C GLN A 22 0.59 -19.33 -1.68
N TYR A 23 1.51 -19.63 -0.75
CA TYR A 23 1.43 -20.79 0.14
C TYR A 23 1.60 -20.45 1.62
N PHE A 24 1.82 -19.17 1.94
CA PHE A 24 1.97 -18.67 3.30
C PHE A 24 0.93 -17.58 3.58
N ASP A 25 0.01 -17.85 4.50
CA ASP A 25 -1.00 -16.89 4.96
C ASP A 25 -0.58 -16.38 6.35
N PRO A 26 -0.32 -15.07 6.55
CA PRO A 26 0.05 -14.54 7.85
C PRO A 26 -1.07 -14.69 8.92
N GLU A 27 -2.32 -14.87 8.49
CA GLU A 27 -3.48 -15.04 9.39
C GLU A 27 -3.77 -16.51 9.74
N SER A 28 -3.08 -17.46 9.09
CA SER A 28 -3.33 -18.89 9.26
C SER A 28 -2.03 -19.68 9.23
N THR A 29 -1.69 -20.39 10.31
CA THR A 29 -0.50 -21.25 10.45
C THR A 29 -0.47 -22.47 9.51
N ARG A 30 -1.34 -22.51 8.49
CA ARG A 30 -1.44 -23.61 7.52
C ARG A 30 -0.54 -23.33 6.32
N ILE A 31 0.48 -24.17 6.17
CA ILE A 31 1.47 -24.13 5.09
C ILE A 31 1.09 -25.21 4.06
N GLY A 32 1.26 -24.93 2.76
CA GLY A 32 1.16 -25.95 1.70
C GLY A 32 -0.18 -26.04 0.94
N THR A 33 -1.19 -25.24 1.32
CA THR A 33 -2.41 -25.07 0.52
C THR A 33 -2.27 -23.85 -0.38
N LYS A 34 -2.35 -24.04 -1.71
CA LYS A 34 -2.37 -22.92 -2.65
C LYS A 34 -3.64 -22.11 -2.45
N HIS A 35 -3.52 -20.92 -1.89
CA HIS A 35 -4.63 -19.98 -1.85
C HIS A 35 -4.63 -19.14 -3.13
N LEU A 36 -5.82 -18.76 -3.61
CA LEU A 36 -5.91 -17.77 -4.69
C LEU A 36 -5.24 -16.51 -4.16
N THR A 37 -4.08 -16.19 -4.71
CA THR A 37 -3.39 -14.94 -4.47
C THR A 37 -4.41 -13.85 -4.70
N THR A 38 -4.84 -13.13 -3.67
CA THR A 38 -5.46 -11.83 -3.88
C THR A 38 -4.35 -10.97 -4.43
N VAL A 39 -4.18 -11.04 -5.76
CA VAL A 39 -3.26 -10.23 -6.56
C VAL A 39 -3.22 -8.88 -5.90
N ARG A 40 -2.06 -8.56 -5.30
CA ARG A 40 -1.78 -7.35 -4.51
C ARG A 40 -2.77 -6.29 -4.92
N ARG A 41 -3.81 -6.12 -4.09
CA ARG A 41 -5.03 -5.35 -4.36
C ARG A 41 -4.72 -4.32 -5.42
N SER A 42 -4.99 -4.62 -6.69
CA SER A 42 -4.68 -3.68 -7.77
C SER A 42 -5.55 -2.48 -7.44
N GLN A 43 -4.94 -1.49 -6.79
CA GLN A 43 -5.67 -0.32 -6.35
C GLN A 43 -6.17 0.27 -7.64
N LYS A 44 -7.49 0.14 -7.87
CA LYS A 44 -8.16 0.69 -9.02
C LYS A 44 -7.82 2.17 -9.02
N SER A 45 -6.86 2.55 -9.85
CA SER A 45 -6.40 3.92 -9.99
C SER A 45 -7.49 4.65 -10.77
N ILE A 46 -8.37 5.31 -10.02
CA ILE A 46 -9.40 6.15 -10.61
C ILE A 46 -8.71 7.45 -10.99
N SER A 47 -8.38 7.60 -12.28
CA SER A 47 -7.91 8.87 -12.82
C SER A 47 -9.11 9.82 -12.90
N THR A 48 -9.11 10.85 -12.06
CA THR A 48 -10.16 11.88 -12.04
C THR A 48 -9.53 13.19 -12.47
N PRO A 49 -10.06 13.89 -13.48
CA PRO A 49 -9.53 15.20 -13.85
C PRO A 49 -9.81 16.19 -12.72
N VAL A 50 -8.76 16.80 -12.19
CA VAL A 50 -8.86 17.85 -11.16
C VAL A 50 -8.31 19.13 -11.77
N ASN A 51 -9.12 20.19 -11.75
CA ASN A 51 -8.66 21.53 -12.13
C ASN A 51 -8.07 22.21 -10.90
N LEU A 52 -6.76 22.43 -10.93
CA LEU A 52 -6.01 23.14 -9.90
C LEU A 52 -5.49 24.48 -10.47
N PRO A 53 -5.41 25.53 -9.64
CA PRO A 53 -4.70 26.75 -9.98
C PRO A 53 -3.25 26.46 -10.39
N GLN A 54 -2.74 27.20 -11.39
CA GLN A 54 -1.41 26.96 -11.94
C GLN A 54 -0.28 27.14 -10.90
N ASN A 55 -0.43 28.08 -9.98
CA ASN A 55 0.56 28.29 -8.91
C ASN A 55 0.68 27.06 -8.00
N ILE A 56 -0.45 26.45 -7.63
CA ILE A 56 -0.46 25.25 -6.78
C ILE A 56 0.15 24.07 -7.52
N LEU A 57 -0.08 23.96 -8.83
CA LEU A 57 0.53 22.90 -9.64
C LEU A 57 2.05 23.02 -9.67
N GLN A 58 2.59 24.24 -9.84
CA GLN A 58 4.02 24.50 -9.80
C GLN A 58 4.64 24.13 -8.44
N GLU A 59 3.99 24.52 -7.34
CA GLU A 59 4.44 24.15 -5.99
C GLU A 59 4.47 22.63 -5.79
N ILE A 60 3.47 21.90 -6.29
CA ILE A 60 3.43 20.43 -6.22
C ILE A 60 4.56 19.81 -7.06
N GLU A 61 4.82 20.33 -8.25
CA GLU A 61 5.90 19.85 -9.12
C GLU A 61 7.29 20.10 -8.51
N GLU A 62 7.50 21.25 -7.87
CA GLU A 62 8.74 21.58 -7.15
C GLU A 62 8.98 20.57 -6.01
N ILE A 63 7.98 20.37 -5.16
CA ILE A 63 8.04 19.41 -4.05
C ILE A 63 8.25 17.97 -4.56
N ALA A 64 7.59 17.61 -5.66
CA ALA A 64 7.75 16.30 -6.30
C ALA A 64 9.19 16.09 -6.78
N SER A 65 9.82 17.14 -7.33
CA SER A 65 11.20 17.11 -7.81
C SER A 65 12.21 16.97 -6.67
N GLU A 66 12.00 17.69 -5.56
CA GLU A 66 12.88 17.63 -4.39
C GLU A 66 12.82 16.27 -3.69
N LEU A 67 11.62 15.70 -3.58
CA LEU A 67 11.40 14.42 -2.89
C LEU A 67 11.60 13.21 -3.82
N ASN A 68 11.86 13.42 -5.12
CA ASN A 68 11.96 12.39 -6.14
C ASN A 68 10.76 11.43 -6.16
N ILE A 69 9.56 12.00 -6.06
CA ILE A 69 8.29 11.26 -6.06
C ILE A 69 7.34 11.83 -7.11
N THR A 70 6.25 11.13 -7.39
CA THR A 70 5.26 11.61 -8.35
C THR A 70 4.39 12.73 -7.75
N PRO A 71 3.89 13.69 -8.56
CA PRO A 71 2.95 14.72 -8.11
C PRO A 71 1.70 14.14 -7.41
N ASP A 72 1.20 13.01 -7.89
CA ASP A 72 0.08 12.28 -7.26
C ASP A 72 0.45 11.74 -5.87
N ALA A 73 1.70 11.30 -5.66
CA ALA A 73 2.18 10.88 -4.36
C ALA A 73 2.29 12.06 -3.38
N VAL A 74 2.72 13.24 -3.85
CA VAL A 74 2.73 14.48 -3.06
C VAL A 74 1.32 14.82 -2.59
N ILE A 75 0.34 14.82 -3.49
CA ILE A 75 -1.07 15.09 -3.17
C ILE A 75 -1.57 14.09 -2.12
N LYS A 76 -1.31 12.79 -2.31
CA LYS A 76 -1.70 11.74 -1.35
C LYS A 76 -1.06 11.95 0.02
N MET A 77 0.21 12.37 0.06
CA MET A 77 0.92 12.63 1.31
C MET A 77 0.30 13.82 2.05
N ILE A 78 0.04 14.93 1.37
CA ILE A 78 -0.60 16.12 1.95
C ILE A 78 -1.99 15.77 2.49
N LEU A 79 -2.80 15.05 1.72
CA LEU A 79 -4.15 14.63 2.14
C LEU A 79 -4.11 13.73 3.37
N ARG A 80 -3.20 12.74 3.41
CA ARG A 80 -3.04 11.88 4.59
C ARG A 80 -2.65 12.69 5.81
N ARG A 81 -1.67 13.58 5.68
CA ARG A 81 -1.23 14.43 6.78
C ARG A 81 -2.35 15.33 7.31
N ALA A 82 -3.14 15.94 6.43
CA ALA A 82 -4.28 16.75 6.85
C ALA A 82 -5.35 15.93 7.59
N LEU A 83 -5.62 14.70 7.12
CA LEU A 83 -6.52 13.78 7.81
C LEU A 83 -5.95 13.36 9.17
N ASP A 84 -4.68 13.01 9.24
CA ASP A 84 -4.00 12.62 10.48
C ASP A 84 -4.02 13.76 11.50
N GLU A 85 -3.73 14.98 11.09
CA GLU A 85 -3.82 16.19 11.93
C GLU A 85 -5.25 16.42 12.43
N HIS A 86 -6.25 16.25 11.55
CA HIS A 86 -7.66 16.34 11.94
C HIS A 86 -8.07 15.24 12.92
N TYR A 87 -7.67 13.99 12.70
CA TYR A 87 -7.94 12.87 13.61
C TYR A 87 -7.25 13.08 14.96
N LEU A 88 -6.01 13.60 14.98
CA LEU A 88 -5.29 13.96 16.19
C LEU A 88 -5.94 15.11 16.95
N ALA A 89 -6.53 16.09 16.26
CA ALA A 89 -7.27 17.18 16.89
C ALA A 89 -8.60 16.68 17.47
N LYS A 90 -9.31 15.80 16.74
CA LYS A 90 -10.56 15.20 17.19
C LYS A 90 -10.36 14.28 18.39
N SER A 91 -9.33 13.43 18.38
CA SER A 91 -9.02 12.53 19.50
C SER A 91 -8.63 13.29 20.77
N ARG A 92 -7.87 14.39 20.64
CA ARG A 92 -7.55 15.30 21.75
C ARG A 92 -8.78 16.02 22.30
N LYS A 93 -9.77 16.34 21.46
CA LYS A 93 -11.02 16.96 21.89
C LYS A 93 -11.92 16.01 22.69
N THR A 94 -11.85 14.69 22.45
CA THR A 94 -12.62 13.68 23.21
C THR A 94 -11.99 13.33 24.57
N LEU A 95 -10.70 13.62 24.77
CA LEU A 95 -9.99 13.39 26.04
C LEU A 95 -10.19 14.51 27.08
N ILE A 96 -10.95 15.55 26.75
CA ILE A 96 -11.35 16.64 27.65
C ILE A 96 -12.88 16.59 27.81
N VAL A 97 -13.41 15.52 28.41
CA VAL A 97 -14.76 15.45 28.99
C VAL A 97 -14.71 14.58 30.23
#